data_AF-A0A848NPZ5-F1
#
_entry.id   AF-A0A848NPZ5-F1
#
_cell.length_a   1.000
_cell.length_b   1.000
_cell.length_c   1.000
_cell.angle_alpha   90.00
_cell.angle_beta   90.00
_cell.angle_gamma   90.00
#
_symmetry.space_group_name_H-M   'P 1'
#
loop_
_entity.id
_entity.type
_entity.pdbx_description
1 polymer ?
#
loop_
_entity_poly.entity_id
_entity_poly.type
_entity_poly.pdbx_seq_one_letter_code
_entity_poly.pdbx_strand_id
1 'polypeptide(L)'
;MAADAAGYVLLAFPTQGWMAAPLLLLLASGGVGAPALQALLAARAGPGSQGQLQGAMNSLASIAAISGPLVFTALYAASAGGWTGWPWVAGAAIYLLCVPALARRGAP
;
A
#
# COMPACT_ATOMS: atom_id res chain seq x y z
N MET A 1 3.18 1.61 6.57
CA MET A 1 3.61 2.65 5.60
C MET A 1 5.10 2.63 5.35
N ALA A 2 5.97 2.98 6.32
CA ALA A 2 7.42 2.99 6.09
C ALA A 2 7.99 1.58 5.85
N ALA A 3 7.53 0.59 6.62
CA ALA A 3 7.90 -0.82 6.42
C ALA A 3 7.45 -1.35 5.05
N ASP A 4 6.23 -1.05 4.61
CA ASP A 4 5.73 -1.41 3.28
C ASP A 4 6.55 -0.76 2.17
N ALA A 5 6.79 0.54 2.25
CA ALA A 5 7.58 1.27 1.27
C ALA A 5 9.01 0.73 1.18
N ALA A 6 9.64 0.43 2.31
CA ALA A 6 10.95 -0.22 2.35
C ALA A 6 10.89 -1.63 1.73
N GLY A 7 9.88 -2.43 2.07
CA GLY A 7 9.66 -3.76 1.48
C GLY A 7 9.50 -3.72 -0.04
N TYR A 8 8.72 -2.76 -0.56
CA TYR A 8 8.57 -2.55 -2.00
C TYR A 8 9.88 -2.12 -2.66
N VAL A 9 10.63 -1.19 -2.07
CA VAL A 9 11.94 -0.81 -2.61
C VAL A 9 12.91 -1.99 -2.61
N LEU A 10 12.93 -2.80 -1.57
CA LEU A 10 13.79 -3.99 -1.50
C LEU A 10 13.36 -5.07 -2.52
N LEU A 11 12.06 -5.24 -2.75
CA LEU A 11 11.51 -6.15 -3.77
C LEU A 11 11.77 -5.66 -5.20
N ALA A 12 12.07 -4.38 -5.40
CA ALA A 12 12.49 -3.87 -6.70
C ALA A 12 13.90 -4.35 -7.08
N PHE A 13 14.76 -4.64 -6.10
CA PHE A 13 16.16 -5.02 -6.33
C PHE A 13 16.55 -6.34 -5.63
N PRO A 14 15.84 -7.46 -5.87
CA PRO A 14 16.20 -8.73 -5.27
C PRO A 14 17.47 -9.26 -5.95
N THR A 15 18.53 -9.47 -5.17
CA THR A 15 19.79 -10.04 -5.68
C THR A 15 19.79 -11.57 -5.66
N GLN A 16 18.95 -12.20 -4.83
CA GLN A 16 18.85 -13.64 -4.68
C GLN A 16 17.38 -14.06 -4.49
N GLY A 17 17.01 -15.24 -5.02
CA GLY A 17 15.62 -15.72 -5.00
C GLY A 17 15.04 -15.94 -3.59
N TRP A 18 15.87 -16.28 -2.61
CA TRP A 18 15.42 -16.48 -1.22
C TRP A 18 14.93 -15.19 -0.55
N MET A 19 15.32 -14.01 -1.06
CA MET A 19 14.98 -12.72 -0.46
C MET A 19 13.47 -12.41 -0.53
N ALA A 20 12.74 -13.01 -1.47
CA ALA A 20 11.30 -12.77 -1.61
C ALA A 20 10.53 -13.16 -0.34
N ALA A 21 10.84 -14.31 0.27
CA ALA A 21 10.13 -14.80 1.45
C ALA A 21 10.21 -13.85 2.67
N PRO A 22 11.39 -13.41 3.15
CA PRO A 22 11.47 -12.46 4.26
C PRO A 22 10.93 -11.08 3.89
N LEU A 23 11.04 -10.64 2.63
CA LEU A 23 10.48 -9.35 2.19
C LEU A 23 8.94 -9.36 2.17
N LEU A 24 8.32 -10.48 1.82
CA LEU A 24 6.87 -10.66 1.92
C LEU A 24 6.40 -10.67 3.38
N LEU A 25 7.18 -11.22 4.31
CA LEU A 25 6.88 -11.12 5.74
C LEU A 25 6.96 -9.67 6.24
N LEU A 26 7.97 -8.92 5.81
CA LEU A 26 8.08 -7.49 6.09
C LEU A 26 6.88 -6.73 5.53
N LEU A 27 6.47 -7.02 4.29
CA LEU A 27 5.31 -6.40 3.67
C LEU A 27 4.01 -6.74 4.42
N ALA A 28 3.84 -7.99 4.85
CA ALA A 28 2.69 -8.43 5.65
C ALA A 28 2.59 -7.67 6.99
N SER A 29 3.73 -7.30 7.61
CA SER A 29 3.76 -6.53 8.85
C SER A 29 3.14 -5.13 8.71
N GLY A 30 3.06 -4.58 7.49
CA GLY A 30 2.38 -3.32 7.23
C GLY A 30 0.85 -3.39 7.27
N GLY A 31 0.28 -4.60 7.33
CA GLY A 31 -1.17 -4.85 7.37
C GLY A 31 -1.91 -4.25 8.58
N VAL A 32 -1.17 -3.85 9.64
CA VAL A 32 -1.74 -3.20 10.83
C VAL A 32 -2.30 -1.79 10.52
N GLY A 33 -1.88 -1.18 9.41
CA GLY A 33 -2.32 0.17 9.03
C GLY A 33 -3.82 0.29 8.77
N ALA A 34 -4.44 -0.72 8.15
CA ALA A 34 -5.86 -0.71 7.81
C ALA A 34 -6.79 -0.68 9.05
N PRO A 35 -6.68 -1.61 10.02
CA PRO A 35 -7.50 -1.57 11.24
C PRO A 35 -7.20 -0.35 12.11
N ALA A 36 -5.94 0.14 12.15
CA ALA A 36 -5.60 1.36 12.88
C ALA A 36 -6.28 2.60 12.27
N LEU A 37 -6.30 2.72 10.94
CA LEU A 37 -7.00 3.80 10.25
C LEU A 37 -8.52 3.73 10.46
N GLN A 38 -9.09 2.53 10.36
CA GLN A 38 -10.51 2.31 10.64
C GLN A 38 -10.87 2.72 12.06
N ALA A 39 -10.07 2.35 13.07
CA ALA A 39 -10.28 2.76 14.46
C ALA A 39 -10.22 4.28 14.64
N LEU A 40 -9.25 4.96 14.03
CA LEU A 40 -9.13 6.42 14.09
C LEU A 40 -10.30 7.15 13.43
N LEU A 41 -10.77 6.65 12.28
CA LEU A 41 -11.90 7.24 11.56
C LEU A 41 -13.22 6.96 12.28
N ALA A 42 -13.40 5.75 12.82
CA ALA A 42 -14.55 5.38 13.63
C ALA A 42 -14.62 6.18 14.94
N ALA A 43 -13.48 6.51 15.56
CA ALA A 43 -13.46 7.39 16.73
C ALA A 43 -13.89 8.84 16.43
N ARG A 44 -13.75 9.28 15.17
CA ARG A 44 -14.20 10.61 14.71
C ARG A 44 -15.61 10.62 14.12
N ALA A 45 -16.09 9.47 13.64
CA ALA A 45 -17.42 9.30 13.09
C ALA A 45 -18.38 8.84 14.19
N GLY A 46 -19.54 9.49 14.33
CA GLY A 46 -20.55 9.04 15.30
C GLY A 46 -21.12 7.66 14.95
N PRO A 47 -21.82 6.98 15.89
CA PRO A 47 -22.38 5.64 15.69
C PRO A 47 -23.28 5.51 14.45
N GLY A 48 -24.00 6.59 14.08
CA GLY A 48 -24.88 6.63 12.91
C GLY A 48 -24.17 6.70 11.55
N SER A 49 -22.85 6.93 11.52
CA SER A 49 -22.06 7.10 10.28
C SER A 49 -21.12 5.92 10.00
N GLN A 50 -21.09 4.91 10.88
CA GLN A 50 -20.16 3.78 10.77
C GLN A 50 -20.41 2.95 9.50
N GLY A 51 -21.67 2.77 9.09
CA GLY A 51 -22.01 2.08 7.84
C GLY A 51 -21.50 2.80 6.59
N GLN A 52 -21.56 4.14 6.57
CA GLN A 52 -21.02 4.95 5.46
C GLN A 52 -19.49 4.88 5.41
N LEU A 53 -18.84 4.96 6.57
CA LEU A 53 -17.38 4.83 6.68
C LEU A 53 -16.92 3.45 6.20
N GLN A 54 -17.56 2.37 6.68
CA GLN A 54 -17.22 1.01 6.28
C GLN A 54 -17.51 0.76 4.79
N GLY A 55 -18.61 1.31 4.28
CA GLY A 55 -18.93 1.30 2.85
C GLY A 55 -17.83 1.96 2.01
N ALA A 56 -17.40 3.16 2.38
CA ALA A 56 -16.34 3.88 1.69
C ALA A 56 -14.98 3.13 1.74
N MET A 57 -14.61 2.59 2.91
CA MET A 57 -13.40 1.77 3.05
C MET A 57 -13.45 0.51 2.18
N ASN A 58 -14.61 -0.17 2.12
CA ASN A 58 -14.79 -1.37 1.32
C ASN A 58 -14.78 -1.06 -0.19
N SER A 59 -15.36 0.07 -0.61
CA SER A 59 -15.29 0.54 -2.00
C SER A 59 -13.84 0.84 -2.41
N LEU A 60 -13.07 1.52 -1.56
CA LEU A 60 -11.65 1.77 -1.81
C LEU A 60 -10.84 0.47 -1.90
N ALA A 61 -11.09 -0.48 -0.99
CA ALA A 61 -10.45 -1.79 -1.03
C ALA A 61 -10.78 -2.55 -2.32
N SER A 62 -12.03 -2.45 -2.80
CA SER A 62 -12.48 -3.08 -4.05
C SER A 62 -11.79 -2.46 -5.27
N ILE A 63 -11.68 -1.13 -5.33
CA ILE A 63 -10.94 -0.43 -6.39
C ILE A 63 -9.47 -0.85 -6.38
N ALA A 64 -8.83 -0.91 -5.21
CA ALA A 64 -7.46 -1.37 -5.07
C ALA A 64 -7.28 -2.83 -5.51
N ALA A 65 -8.22 -3.71 -5.16
CA ALA A 65 -8.20 -5.13 -5.53
C ALA A 65 -8.37 -5.36 -7.04
N ILE A 66 -9.09 -4.49 -7.75
CA ILE A 66 -9.26 -4.57 -9.21
C ILE A 66 -8.07 -3.92 -9.92
N SER A 67 -7.73 -2.69 -9.55
CA SER A 67 -6.70 -1.90 -10.23
C SER A 67 -5.28 -2.43 -9.95
N GLY A 68 -5.03 -2.95 -8.75
CA GLY A 68 -3.71 -3.45 -8.33
C GLY A 68 -3.16 -4.52 -9.27
N PRO A 69 -3.84 -5.66 -9.48
CA PRO A 69 -3.40 -6.70 -10.41
C PRO A 69 -3.25 -6.21 -11.85
N LEU A 70 -4.15 -5.33 -12.31
CA LEU A 70 -4.08 -4.78 -13.67
C LEU A 70 -2.84 -3.93 -13.87
N VAL A 71 -2.57 -2.99 -12.96
CA VAL A 71 -1.39 -2.12 -13.01
C VAL A 71 -0.11 -2.93 -12.84
N PHE A 72 -0.08 -3.85 -11.87
CA PHE A 72 1.08 -4.72 -11.65
C PHE A 72 1.40 -5.54 -12.90
N THR A 73 0.38 -6.18 -13.49
CA THR A 73 0.54 -7.02 -14.69
C THR A 73 1.01 -6.18 -15.89
N ALA A 74 0.43 -5.00 -16.10
CA ALA A 74 0.84 -4.11 -17.20
C ALA A 74 2.31 -3.67 -17.05
N LEU A 75 2.72 -3.26 -15.84
CA LEU A 75 4.11 -2.87 -15.56
C LEU A 75 5.08 -4.04 -15.69
N TYR A 76 4.69 -5.22 -15.20
CA TYR A 76 5.50 -6.42 -15.34
C TYR A 76 5.67 -6.81 -16.81
N ALA A 77 4.58 -6.86 -17.57
CA ALA A 77 4.62 -7.17 -19.01
C ALA A 77 5.50 -6.17 -19.79
N ALA A 78 5.39 -4.87 -19.49
CA ALA A 78 6.21 -3.84 -20.10
C ALA A 78 7.71 -3.94 -19.76
N SER A 79 8.05 -4.59 -18.64
CA SER A 79 9.43 -4.72 -18.14
C SER A 79 10.02 -6.13 -18.26
N ALA A 80 9.25 -7.09 -18.78
CA ALA A 80 9.60 -8.52 -18.82
C ALA A 80 10.86 -8.86 -19.65
N GLY A 81 11.36 -7.92 -20.46
CA GLY A 81 12.62 -8.05 -21.22
C GLY A 81 13.85 -7.42 -20.56
N GLY A 82 13.72 -6.89 -19.35
CA GLY A 82 14.80 -6.19 -18.65
C GLY A 82 14.62 -6.28 -17.14
N TRP A 83 14.78 -5.14 -16.46
CA TRP A 83 14.61 -5.08 -15.01
C TRP A 83 13.12 -5.04 -14.62
N THR A 84 12.65 -6.06 -13.93
CA THR A 84 11.24 -6.26 -13.52
C THR A 84 10.87 -5.59 -12.19
N GLY A 85 11.69 -4.65 -11.70
CA GLY A 85 11.44 -3.95 -10.44
C GLY A 85 10.37 -2.85 -10.50
N TRP A 86 9.94 -2.45 -11.71
CA TRP A 86 8.98 -1.36 -11.93
C TRP A 86 7.64 -1.50 -11.19
N PRO A 87 6.99 -2.68 -11.11
CA PRO A 87 5.76 -2.85 -10.34
C PRO A 87 5.95 -2.51 -8.85
N TRP A 88 7.10 -2.86 -8.29
CA TRP A 88 7.42 -2.61 -6.89
C TRP A 88 7.74 -1.13 -6.63
N VAL A 89 8.46 -0.46 -7.54
CA VAL A 89 8.67 1.00 -7.48
C VAL A 89 7.35 1.76 -7.55
N ALA A 90 6.45 1.36 -8.44
CA ALA A 90 5.11 1.96 -8.53
C ALA A 90 4.33 1.79 -7.22
N GLY A 91 4.40 0.61 -6.60
CA GLY A 91 3.86 0.36 -5.26
C GLY A 91 4.43 1.32 -4.22
N ALA A 92 5.74 1.47 -4.15
CA ALA A 92 6.39 2.42 -3.23
C ALA A 92 6.01 3.89 -3.49
N ALA A 93 5.86 4.28 -4.76
CA ALA A 93 5.50 5.64 -5.16
C ALA A 93 4.09 6.04 -4.69
N ILE A 94 3.14 5.10 -4.64
CA ILE A 94 1.79 5.36 -4.12
C ILE A 94 1.84 5.81 -2.65
N TYR A 95 2.76 5.27 -1.84
CA TYR A 95 2.93 5.69 -0.45
C TYR A 95 3.42 7.13 -0.32
N LEU A 96 4.10 7.68 -1.33
CA LEU A 96 4.52 9.09 -1.33
C LEU A 96 3.32 10.05 -1.32
N LEU A 97 2.17 9.63 -1.86
CA LEU A 97 0.94 10.43 -1.83
C LEU A 97 0.44 10.68 -0.39
N CYS A 98 0.76 9.79 0.56
CA CYS A 98 0.33 9.98 1.95
C CYS A 98 1.31 10.84 2.76
N VAL A 99 2.54 11.09 2.28
CA VAL A 99 3.53 11.95 2.94
C VAL A 99 3.01 13.39 3.16
N PRO A 100 2.46 14.10 2.15
CA PRO A 100 1.92 15.44 2.36
C PRO A 100 0.71 15.46 3.29
N ALA A 101 -0.08 14.39 3.36
CA ALA A 101 -1.19 14.28 4.32
C ALA A 101 -0.70 14.12 5.76
N LEU A 102 0.43 13.43 5.98
CA LEU A 102 1.10 13.34 7.29
C LEU A 102 1.75 14.67 7.68
N ALA A 103 2.44 15.33 6.74
CA ALA A 103 3.13 16.59 6.99
C ALA A 103 2.16 17.71 7.44
N ARG A 104 0.94 17.73 6.89
CA ARG A 104 -0.10 18.69 7.27
C ARG A 104 -0.67 18.48 8.68
N ARG A 105 -0.50 17.29 9.28
CA ARG A 105 -0.89 17.04 10.69
C ARG A 105 0.12 17.56 11.70
N GLY A 106 1.32 17.93 11.27
CA GLY A 106 2.39 18.48 12.11
C GLY A 106 2.57 20.00 12.00
N ALA A 107 1.73 20.69 11.21
CA ALA A 107 1.72 22.16 11.19
C ALA A 107 0.87 22.67 12.37
N PRO A 108 1.39 23.63 13.16
CA PRO A 108 0.75 24.14 14.37
C PRO A 108 -0.60 24.83 14.11
#